data_AF-A0A7G9YVP0-F1
#
_entry.id   AF-A0A7G9YVP0-F1
#
_cell.length_a   1.000
_cell.length_b   1.000
_cell.length_c   1.000
_cell.angle_alpha   90.00
_cell.angle_beta   90.00
_cell.angle_gamma   90.00
#
_symmetry.space_group_name_H-M   'P 1'
#
loop_
_entity.id
_entity.type
_entity.pdbx_description
1 polymer ?
#
loop_
_entity_poly.entity_id
_entity_poly.type
_entity_poly.pdbx_seq_one_letter_code
_entity_poly.pdbx_strand_id
1 'polypeptide(L)' 'MAKKTLGLILMLLLTGISLATPPPSSDVIIHAFDQNPAGSDEGNEWVTFYNPSNASMEIGNWTLQTADGERENIA' A
#
# COMPACT_ATOMS: atom_id res chain seq x y z
N MET A 1 23.04 -7.87 -44.07
CA MET A 1 21.65 -7.38 -44.00
C MET A 1 20.88 -7.85 -42.76
N ALA A 2 21.25 -8.95 -42.08
CA ALA A 2 20.55 -9.50 -40.91
C ALA A 2 20.77 -8.79 -39.54
N LYS A 3 21.76 -7.88 -39.40
CA LYS A 3 22.05 -7.21 -38.13
C LYS A 3 21.15 -6.00 -37.83
N LYS A 4 20.54 -5.39 -38.85
CA LYS A 4 19.66 -4.21 -38.70
C LYS A 4 18.24 -4.59 -38.27
N THR A 5 17.78 -5.80 -38.60
CA THR A 5 16.45 -6.30 -38.24
C THR A 5 16.39 -6.83 -36.81
N LEU A 6 17.50 -7.37 -36.28
CA LEU A 6 17.56 -7.89 -34.90
C LEU A 6 17.47 -6.78 -33.84
N GLY A 7 18.07 -5.61 -34.09
CA GLY A 7 17.97 -4.45 -33.20
C GLY A 7 16.55 -3.86 -33.14
N LEU A 8 15.82 -3.90 -34.25
CA LEU A 8 14.44 -3.39 -34.33
C LEU A 8 13.45 -4.29 -33.57
N ILE A 9 13.64 -5.61 -33.61
CA ILE A 9 12.83 -6.59 -32.86
C ILE A 9 13.08 -6.45 -31.35
N LEU A 10 14.33 -6.20 -30.93
CA LEU A 10 14.66 -5.96 -29.52
C LEU A 10 14.10 -4.62 -28.99
N MET A 11 14.03 -3.59 -29.84
CA MET A 11 13.37 -2.31 -29.53
C MET A 11 11.85 -2.45 -29.43
N LEU A 12 11.22 -3.29 -30.25
CA LEU A 12 9.78 -3.59 -30.16
C LEU A 12 9.42 -4.41 -28.91
N LEU A 13 10.33 -5.28 -28.45
CA LEU A 13 10.14 -6.05 -27.20
C LEU A 13 10.23 -5.20 -25.93
N LEU A 14 10.93 -4.05 -25.96
CA LEU A 14 11.03 -3.12 -24.83
C LEU A 14 9.92 -2.06 -24.77
N THR A 15 9.14 -1.88 -25.85
CA THR A 15 8.19 -0.76 -25.98
C THR A 15 6.72 -1.15 -25.80
N GLY A 16 6.41 -2.46 -25.70
CA GLY A 16 5.04 -2.95 -25.84
C GLY A 16 4.33 -3.46 -24.57
N ILE A 17 5.00 -3.60 -23.44
CA ILE A 17 4.35 -4.07 -22.21
C ILE A 17 4.02 -2.85 -21.34
N SER A 18 2.90 -2.19 -21.64
CA SER A 18 2.27 -1.31 -20.64
C SER A 18 1.76 -2.19 -19.51
N LEU A 19 2.55 -2.30 -18.43
CA LEU A 19 2.01 -2.72 -17.15
C LEU A 19 0.97 -1.67 -16.77
N ALA A 20 -0.31 -2.03 -16.86
CA ALA A 20 -1.38 -1.18 -16.35
C ALA A 20 -1.24 -1.17 -14.82
N THR A 21 -0.45 -0.23 -14.30
CA THR A 21 -0.40 0.02 -12.87
C THR A 21 -1.77 0.57 -12.49
N PRO A 22 -2.52 -0.10 -11.60
CA PRO A 22 -3.76 0.48 -11.09
C PRO A 22 -3.44 1.87 -10.52
N PRO A 23 -4.32 2.87 -10.71
CA PRO A 23 -4.09 4.16 -10.09
C PRO A 23 -3.89 3.94 -8.58
N PRO A 24 -2.92 4.61 -7.95
CA PRO A 24 -2.74 4.50 -6.50
C PRO A 24 -4.07 4.85 -5.84
N SER A 25 -4.49 4.05 -4.86
CA SER A 25 -5.64 4.46 -4.05
C SER A 25 -5.30 5.82 -3.44
N SER A 26 -6.27 6.73 -3.43
CA SER A 26 -6.06 8.05 -2.82
C SER A 26 -6.28 8.03 -1.31
N ASP A 27 -6.61 6.86 -0.75
CA ASP A 27 -6.95 6.68 0.64
C ASP A 27 -5.82 5.98 1.40
N VAL A 28 -5.63 6.37 2.66
CA VAL A 28 -4.83 5.62 3.63
C VAL A 28 -5.48 4.27 3.87
N ILE A 29 -4.69 3.20 3.85
CA ILE A 29 -5.16 1.84 4.12
C ILE A 29 -4.57 1.30 5.43
N ILE A 30 -5.28 0.36 6.06
CA ILE A 30 -4.69 -0.51 7.08
C ILE A 30 -3.82 -1.54 6.36
N HIS A 31 -2.52 -1.50 6.59
CA HIS A 31 -1.55 -2.39 5.97
C HIS A 31 -1.38 -3.70 6.75
N ALA A 32 -1.33 -3.59 8.08
CA ALA A 32 -1.19 -4.71 9.00
C ALA A 32 -1.67 -4.30 10.40
N PHE A 33 -2.01 -5.27 11.23
CA PHE A 33 -2.35 -5.07 12.63
C PHE A 33 -2.16 -6.38 13.40
N ASP A 34 -2.02 -6.27 14.72
CA ASP A 34 -2.11 -7.38 15.66
C ASP A 34 -2.87 -6.90 16.91
N GLN A 35 -4.10 -7.39 17.08
CA GLN A 35 -4.98 -7.06 18.22
C GLN A 35 -4.96 -8.15 19.31
N ASN A 36 -4.14 -9.18 19.15
CA ASN A 36 -4.02 -10.25 20.14
C ASN A 36 -2.62 -10.89 20.00
N PRO A 37 -1.57 -10.10 20.25
CA PRO A 37 -0.19 -10.53 20.04
C PRO A 37 0.16 -11.69 20.99
N ALA A 38 1.08 -12.56 20.56
CA ALA A 38 1.51 -13.66 21.42
C ALA A 38 2.19 -13.13 22.70
N GLY A 39 1.66 -13.51 23.87
CA GLY A 39 2.23 -13.14 25.17
C GLY A 39 1.25 -12.32 26.01
N SER A 40 1.72 -11.20 26.55
CA SER A 40 0.86 -10.22 27.22
C SER A 40 0.35 -9.23 26.18
N ASP A 41 -0.95 -9.00 26.11
CA ASP A 41 -1.52 -8.06 25.12
C ASP A 41 -1.21 -6.60 25.48
N GLU A 42 -1.16 -6.29 26.78
CA GLU A 42 -0.96 -4.92 27.29
C GLU A 42 0.28 -4.25 26.68
N GLY A 43 0.03 -3.18 25.92
CA GLY A 43 1.07 -2.37 25.26
C GLY A 43 1.71 -3.00 24.02
N ASN A 44 1.24 -4.18 23.57
CA ASN A 44 1.81 -4.91 22.45
C ASN A 44 0.88 -4.99 21.24
N GLU A 45 -0.35 -4.48 21.34
CA GLU A 45 -1.27 -4.35 20.21
C GLU A 45 -0.85 -3.19 19.29
N TRP A 46 -1.04 -3.35 17.99
CA TRP A 46 -0.65 -2.32 17.03
C TRP A 46 -1.44 -2.38 15.72
N VAL A 47 -1.43 -1.26 15.00
CA VAL A 47 -1.92 -1.12 13.63
C VAL A 47 -0.90 -0.32 12.81
N THR A 48 -0.70 -0.71 11.56
CA THR A 48 0.15 -0.01 10.60
C THR A 48 -0.71 0.58 9.50
N PHE A 49 -0.56 1.88 9.28
CA PHE A 49 -1.16 2.58 8.15
C PHE A 49 -0.19 2.70 6.98
N TYR A 50 -0.72 2.62 5.77
CA TYR A 50 0.03 2.90 4.55
C TYR A 50 -0.72 3.93 3.71
N ASN A 51 0.00 4.97 3.28
CA ASN A 51 -0.46 5.91 2.28
C ASN A 51 0.16 5.53 0.92
N PRO A 52 -0.61 4.96 0.00
CA PRO A 52 -0.15 4.60 -1.34
C PRO A 52 -0.08 5.80 -2.30
N SER A 53 -0.54 6.98 -1.89
CA SER A 53 -0.50 8.19 -2.71
C SER A 53 0.85 8.90 -2.61
N ASN A 54 1.10 9.80 -3.56
CA ASN A 54 2.28 10.67 -3.55
C ASN A 54 2.05 11.99 -2.78
N ALA A 55 0.93 12.13 -2.09
CA ALA A 55 0.56 13.33 -1.33
C ALA A 55 0.56 13.05 0.16
N SER A 56 0.87 14.05 0.98
CA SER A 56 0.69 13.95 2.43
C SER A 56 -0.81 13.86 2.77
N MET A 57 -1.14 13.01 3.76
CA MET A 57 -2.50 12.88 4.29
C MET A 57 -2.51 13.19 5.78
N GLU A 58 -3.50 13.98 6.21
CA GLU A 58 -3.74 14.31 7.61
C GLU A 58 -4.65 13.22 8.22
N ILE A 59 -4.19 12.61 9.31
CA ILE A 59 -4.89 11.51 10.00
C ILE A 59 -5.22 11.83 11.47
N GLY A 60 -4.95 13.06 11.90
CA GLY A 60 -5.30 13.53 13.23
C GLY A 60 -6.81 13.49 13.44
N ASN A 61 -7.23 13.15 14.66
CA ASN A 61 -8.64 12.97 15.03
C ASN A 61 -9.36 11.82 14.31
N TRP A 62 -8.64 10.93 13.63
CA TRP A 62 -9.24 9.69 13.16
C TRP A 62 -9.60 8.79 14.33
N THR A 63 -10.66 8.00 14.17
CA THR A 63 -11.05 6.97 15.15
C THR A 63 -10.91 5.60 14.50
N LEU A 64 -10.13 4.74 15.14
CA LEU A 64 -10.08 3.32 14.87
C LEU A 64 -11.25 2.66 15.60
N GLN A 65 -11.98 1.80 14.91
CA GLN A 65 -13.04 1.00 15.50
C GLN A 65 -12.83 -0.48 15.19
N THR A 66 -12.88 -1.30 16.23
CA THR A 66 -12.81 -2.77 16.12
C THR A 66 -14.16 -3.35 15.71
N ALA A 67 -14.19 -4.62 15.29
CA ALA A 67 -15.43 -5.26 14.85
C ALA A 67 -16.48 -5.42 15.97
N ASP A 68 -16.05 -5.50 17.23
CA ASP A 68 -16.88 -5.56 18.43
C ASP A 68 -17.24 -4.17 19.00
N GLY A 69 -16.68 -3.09 18.43
CA GLY A 69 -17.13 -1.73 18.65
C GLY A 69 -16.29 -0.89 19.61
N GLU A 70 -15.16 -1.41 20.07
CA GLU A 70 -14.16 -0.61 20.80
C GLU A 70 -13.58 0.46 19.89
N ARG A 71 -13.22 1.62 20.47
CA ARG A 71 -12.79 2.81 19.74
C ARG A 71 -11.54 3.41 20.33
N GLU A 72 -10.58 3.71 19.47
CA GLU A 72 -9.34 4.40 19.82
C GLU A 72 -9.11 5.59 18.91
N ASN A 73 -8.72 6.74 19.46
CA ASN A 73 -8.47 7.95 18.68
C ASN A 73 -6.99 8.07 18.34
N ILE A 74 -6.70 8.42 17.09
CA ILE A 74 -5.35 8.81 16.68
C ILE A 74 -5.12 10.25 17.14
N ALA A 75 -4.08 10.44 17.96
CA ALA A 75 -3.62 11.73 18.47
C ALA A 75 -3.05 12.63 17.37
#